data_AF-A0A6P4I4M7-F1
#
_entry.id   AF-A0A6P4I4M7-F1
#
_cell.length_a   1.000
_cell.length_b   1.000
_cell.length_c   1.000
_cell.angle_alpha   90.00
_cell.angle_beta   90.00
_cell.angle_gamma   90.00
#
_symmetry.space_group_name_H-M   'P 1'
#
loop_
_entity.id
_entity.type
_entity.pdbx_description
1 polymer ?
#
loop_
_entity_poly.entity_id
_entity_poly.type
_entity_poly.pdbx_seq_one_letter_code
_entity_poly.pdbx_strand_id
1 'polypeptide(L)'
;MGTAPDINGIADYPERWIDFGYRATHEMTRVAKDLVNAFYKPHSFYAYFAGCSTGGQQALAEAQRYPRDYDGILAGDPGHNRTHVSTYFLWNYAALNSAPDANWKSGDECITAPQLKVLQRLYSGPVNSRTGERIYAGLTPGSESMPLGPVMQGDPAIWPAQQFYLFKWALGQDFVPEHFDFDHDLDRVELLDLRASSTPMQATFQTLPGMEASF
;
A
#
# COMPACT_ATOMS: atom_id res chain seq x y z
N MET A 1 1.30 4.67 9.98
CA MET A 1 0.12 3.79 9.82
C MET A 1 -0.85 4.10 10.96
N GLY A 2 -2.16 3.96 10.74
CA GLY A 2 -3.22 4.42 11.67
C GLY A 2 -3.00 3.99 13.12
N THR A 3 -3.73 4.60 14.04
CA THR A 3 -3.60 4.59 15.52
C THR A 3 -3.53 3.22 16.24
N ALA A 4 -3.34 2.11 15.54
CA ALA A 4 -3.09 0.79 16.09
C ALA A 4 -1.71 0.74 16.81
N PRO A 5 -1.67 0.41 18.11
CA PRO A 5 -0.42 0.33 18.88
C PRO A 5 0.56 -0.74 18.39
N ASP A 6 0.06 -1.81 17.78
CA ASP A 6 0.86 -2.82 17.08
C ASP A 6 0.07 -3.39 15.89
N ILE A 7 0.60 -3.19 14.69
CA ILE A 7 -0.03 -3.65 13.45
C ILE A 7 0.33 -5.10 13.10
N ASN A 8 1.37 -5.66 13.72
CA ASN A 8 1.78 -7.05 13.49
C ASN A 8 0.87 -8.03 14.25
N GLY A 9 0.42 -7.68 15.45
CA GLY A 9 -0.38 -8.54 16.32
C GLY A 9 -1.89 -8.62 16.03
N ILE A 10 -2.34 -8.35 14.80
CA ILE A 10 -3.78 -8.31 14.47
C ILE A 10 -4.27 -9.44 13.56
N ALA A 11 -3.50 -10.51 13.36
CA ALA A 11 -3.87 -11.62 12.48
C ALA A 11 -5.17 -12.33 12.89
N ASP A 12 -5.47 -12.44 14.18
CA ASP A 12 -6.68 -13.13 14.65
C ASP A 12 -7.91 -12.20 14.75
N TYR A 13 -7.83 -10.99 14.18
CA TYR A 13 -8.84 -9.95 14.32
C TYR A 13 -9.27 -9.40 12.96
N PRO A 14 -10.06 -10.15 12.16
CA PRO A 14 -10.45 -9.74 10.81
C PRO A 14 -11.19 -8.39 10.77
N GLU A 15 -11.92 -8.06 11.83
CA GLU A 15 -12.56 -6.75 12.00
C GLU A 15 -11.56 -5.59 11.99
N ARG A 16 -10.34 -5.79 12.50
CA ARG A 16 -9.30 -4.76 12.49
C ARG A 16 -8.71 -4.56 11.10
N TRP A 17 -8.76 -5.57 10.22
CA TRP A 17 -8.35 -5.42 8.83
C TRP A 17 -9.35 -4.56 8.07
N ILE A 18 -10.64 -4.76 8.32
CA ILE A 18 -11.74 -3.93 7.80
C ILE A 18 -11.61 -2.48 8.29
N ASP A 19 -11.33 -2.30 9.59
CA ASP A 19 -11.09 -0.96 10.16
C ASP A 19 -9.91 -0.26 9.49
N PHE A 20 -8.80 -0.97 9.31
CA PHE A 20 -7.63 -0.44 8.62
C PHE A 20 -7.91 -0.11 7.15
N GLY A 21 -8.65 -0.98 6.47
CA GLY A 21 -8.91 -0.88 5.04
C GLY A 21 -9.83 0.29 4.69
N TYR A 22 -10.96 0.44 5.40
CA TYR A 22 -11.97 1.41 5.02
C TYR A 22 -12.92 1.86 6.14
N ARG A 23 -13.24 1.02 7.14
CA ARG A 23 -14.33 1.36 8.08
C ARG A 23 -13.98 2.46 9.07
N ALA A 24 -12.74 2.51 9.57
CA ALA A 24 -12.37 3.47 10.61
C ALA A 24 -12.43 4.92 10.12
N THR A 25 -12.04 5.17 8.86
CA THR A 25 -12.12 6.50 8.26
C THR A 25 -13.58 6.95 8.14
N HIS A 26 -14.44 6.12 7.58
CA HIS A 26 -15.88 6.39 7.47
C HIS A 26 -16.55 6.72 8.81
N GLU A 27 -16.33 5.89 9.83
CA GLU A 27 -16.96 6.12 11.14
C GLU A 27 -16.42 7.39 11.81
N MET A 28 -15.12 7.67 11.66
CA MET A 28 -14.54 8.94 12.10
C MET A 28 -15.22 10.12 11.41
N THR A 29 -15.41 10.06 10.08
CA THR A 29 -16.10 11.09 9.29
C THR A 29 -17.53 11.32 9.77
N ARG A 30 -18.31 10.24 9.91
CA ARG A 30 -19.72 10.30 10.31
C ARG A 30 -19.85 10.99 11.67
N VAL A 31 -19.08 10.53 12.66
CA VAL A 31 -19.09 11.10 14.01
C VAL A 31 -18.59 12.54 14.02
N ALA A 32 -17.55 12.88 13.25
CA ALA A 32 -17.05 14.25 13.16
C ALA A 32 -18.10 15.21 12.59
N LYS A 33 -18.84 14.79 11.55
CA LYS A 33 -19.95 15.58 10.99
C LYS A 33 -21.08 15.78 12.01
N ASP A 34 -21.43 14.76 12.78
CA ASP A 34 -22.43 14.86 13.85
C ASP A 34 -21.99 15.87 14.93
N LEU A 35 -20.72 15.84 15.34
CA LEU A 35 -20.15 16.79 16.30
C LEU A 35 -20.15 18.23 15.77
N VAL A 36 -19.74 18.44 14.52
CA VAL A 36 -19.76 19.76 13.87
C VAL A 36 -21.19 20.32 13.83
N ASN A 37 -22.17 19.49 13.46
CA ASN A 37 -23.58 19.88 13.43
C ASN A 37 -24.10 20.25 14.83
N ALA A 38 -23.78 19.44 15.84
CA ALA A 38 -24.26 19.68 17.21
C ALA A 38 -23.65 20.95 17.83
N PHE A 39 -22.36 21.19 17.59
CA PHE A 39 -21.61 22.26 18.23
C PHE A 39 -21.76 23.60 17.50
N TYR A 40 -21.54 23.62 16.18
CA TYR A 40 -21.52 24.85 15.38
C TYR A 40 -22.89 25.18 14.75
N LYS A 41 -23.79 24.21 14.62
CA LYS A 41 -25.12 24.36 14.00
C LYS A 41 -25.08 25.11 12.65
N PRO A 42 -24.17 24.74 11.73
CA PRO A 42 -24.09 25.40 10.43
C PRO A 42 -25.36 25.13 9.62
N HIS A 43 -25.73 26.06 8.74
CA HIS A 43 -26.80 25.83 7.75
C HIS A 43 -26.38 24.76 6.72
N SER A 44 -25.12 24.78 6.31
CA SER A 44 -24.47 23.81 5.43
C SER A 44 -22.95 23.96 5.54
N PHE A 45 -22.20 22.88 5.29
CA PHE A 45 -20.74 22.92 5.21
C PHE A 45 -20.23 21.87 4.21
N TYR A 46 -19.03 22.10 3.68
CA TYR A 46 -18.31 21.13 2.87
C TYR A 46 -17.34 20.31 3.72
N ALA A 47 -17.12 19.05 3.36
CA ALA A 47 -16.16 18.15 3.97
C ALA A 47 -15.06 17.77 2.97
N TYR A 48 -13.81 17.84 3.41
CA TYR A 48 -12.64 17.49 2.57
C TYR A 48 -11.79 16.42 3.25
N PHE A 49 -11.24 15.51 2.45
CA PHE A 49 -10.22 14.55 2.89
C PHE A 49 -8.91 14.80 2.15
N ALA A 50 -7.79 14.82 2.89
CA ALA A 50 -6.46 14.89 2.31
C ALA A 50 -5.57 13.86 2.98
N GLY A 51 -4.96 12.97 2.20
CA GLY A 51 -4.11 11.91 2.72
C GLY A 51 -3.02 11.51 1.73
N CYS A 52 -1.87 11.08 2.26
CA CYS A 52 -0.73 10.61 1.49
C CYS A 52 -0.33 9.18 1.91
N SER A 53 0.21 8.36 1.01
CA SER A 53 0.62 6.97 1.29
C SER A 53 -0.57 6.11 1.76
N THR A 54 -0.56 5.66 3.01
CA THR A 54 -1.72 4.98 3.62
C THR A 54 -2.94 5.91 3.67
N GLY A 55 -2.74 7.22 3.86
CA GLY A 55 -3.81 8.20 3.75
C GLY A 55 -4.35 8.31 2.31
N GLY A 56 -3.50 8.15 1.29
CA GLY A 56 -3.96 8.11 -0.10
C GLY A 56 -4.79 6.86 -0.41
N GLN A 57 -4.46 5.72 0.20
CA GLN A 57 -5.33 4.54 0.17
C GLN A 57 -6.68 4.83 0.80
N GLN A 58 -6.70 5.41 2.01
CA GLN A 58 -7.93 5.76 2.71
C GLN A 58 -8.78 6.74 1.91
N ALA A 59 -8.16 7.75 1.30
CA ALA A 59 -8.80 8.69 0.39
C ALA A 59 -9.53 7.99 -0.76
N LEU A 60 -8.87 7.04 -1.43
CA LEU A 60 -9.49 6.28 -2.53
C LEU A 60 -10.53 5.27 -2.02
N ALA A 61 -10.35 4.70 -0.84
CA ALA A 61 -11.34 3.83 -0.21
C ALA A 61 -12.64 4.60 0.13
N GLU A 62 -12.52 5.82 0.67
CA GLU A 62 -13.65 6.73 0.88
C GLU A 62 -14.36 7.07 -0.43
N ALA A 63 -13.61 7.45 -1.47
CA ALA A 63 -14.18 7.77 -2.78
C ALA A 63 -14.98 6.60 -3.38
N GLN A 64 -14.50 5.37 -3.20
CA GLN A 64 -15.10 4.16 -3.79
C GLN A 64 -16.24 3.58 -2.96
N ARG A 65 -16.10 3.54 -1.63
CA ARG A 65 -17.03 2.83 -0.73
C ARG A 65 -18.02 3.78 -0.06
N TYR A 66 -17.63 5.04 0.15
CA TYR A 66 -18.41 6.04 0.89
C TYR A 66 -18.45 7.39 0.13
N PRO A 67 -18.99 7.43 -1.11
CA PRO A 67 -18.89 8.61 -1.98
C PRO A 67 -19.59 9.88 -1.47
N ARG A 68 -20.32 9.80 -0.33
CA ARG A 68 -20.99 10.94 0.32
C ARG A 68 -20.25 11.48 1.54
N ASP A 69 -19.11 10.90 1.88
CA ASP A 69 -18.33 11.29 3.04
C ASP A 69 -17.58 12.60 2.82
N TYR A 70 -17.19 12.91 1.58
CA TYR A 70 -16.43 14.11 1.25
C TYR A 70 -16.89 14.74 -0.06
N ASP A 71 -16.90 16.07 -0.09
CA ASP A 71 -17.16 16.87 -1.29
C ASP A 71 -15.90 17.05 -2.15
N GLY A 72 -14.71 16.88 -1.55
CA GLY A 72 -13.43 16.90 -2.24
C GLY A 72 -12.39 16.01 -1.57
N ILE A 73 -11.62 15.28 -2.38
CA ILE A 73 -10.61 14.33 -1.91
C ILE A 73 -9.27 14.61 -2.61
N LEU A 74 -8.21 14.76 -1.81
CA LEU A 74 -6.83 14.82 -2.27
C LEU A 74 -6.12 13.52 -1.84
N ALA A 75 -5.84 12.65 -2.82
CA ALA A 75 -5.16 11.38 -2.61
C ALA A 75 -3.72 11.45 -3.15
N GLY A 76 -2.75 11.65 -2.25
CA GLY A 76 -1.32 11.63 -2.59
C GLY A 76 -0.71 10.23 -2.48
N ASP A 77 0.18 9.87 -3.40
CA ASP A 77 0.93 8.60 -3.44
C ASP A 77 0.14 7.39 -2.89
N PRO A 78 -1.02 7.06 -3.48
CA PRO A 78 -1.98 6.19 -2.82
C PRO A 78 -1.53 4.73 -2.83
N GLY A 79 -1.33 4.14 -1.65
CA GLY A 79 -1.05 2.71 -1.46
C GLY A 79 -2.26 1.79 -1.65
N HIS A 80 -3.10 2.10 -2.65
CA HIS A 80 -4.48 1.64 -2.77
C HIS A 80 -4.64 0.21 -3.32
N ASN A 81 -3.67 -0.28 -4.09
CA ASN A 81 -3.57 -1.70 -4.43
C ASN A 81 -2.70 -2.41 -3.36
N ARG A 82 -3.20 -2.43 -2.12
CA ARG A 82 -2.39 -2.67 -0.91
C ARG A 82 -1.73 -4.05 -0.88
N THR A 83 -2.43 -5.09 -1.36
CA THR A 83 -1.88 -6.45 -1.43
C THR A 83 -0.76 -6.56 -2.48
N HIS A 84 -0.93 -5.94 -3.65
CA HIS A 84 0.09 -5.98 -4.71
C HIS A 84 1.30 -5.11 -4.41
N VAL A 85 1.13 -3.93 -3.80
CA VAL A 85 2.28 -3.10 -3.39
C VAL A 85 3.09 -3.78 -2.27
N SER A 86 2.44 -4.47 -1.33
CA SER A 86 3.14 -5.29 -0.34
C SER A 86 3.88 -6.47 -0.98
N THR A 87 3.30 -7.08 -2.01
CA THR A 87 3.97 -8.13 -2.79
C THR A 87 5.20 -7.61 -3.53
N TYR A 88 5.14 -6.37 -4.05
CA TYR A 88 6.30 -5.66 -4.60
C TYR A 88 7.41 -5.45 -3.56
N PHE A 89 7.07 -5.04 -2.33
CA PHE A 89 8.06 -4.88 -1.27
C PHE A 89 8.72 -6.22 -0.88
N LEU A 90 7.96 -7.31 -0.86
CA LEU A 90 8.47 -8.64 -0.59
C LEU A 90 9.40 -9.14 -1.71
N TRP A 91 9.00 -8.91 -2.97
CA TRP A 91 9.81 -9.24 -4.15
C TRP A 91 11.18 -8.57 -4.12
N ASN A 92 11.21 -7.27 -3.81
CA ASN A 92 12.44 -6.50 -3.72
C ASN A 92 13.31 -6.93 -2.55
N TYR A 93 12.71 -7.14 -1.37
CA TYR A 93 13.41 -7.66 -0.20
C TYR A 93 14.09 -9.00 -0.51
N ALA A 94 13.37 -9.93 -1.14
CA ALA A 94 13.90 -11.22 -1.53
C ALA A 94 15.03 -11.10 -2.57
N ALA A 95 14.92 -10.15 -3.52
CA ALA A 95 15.97 -9.89 -4.50
C ALA A 95 17.26 -9.40 -3.81
N LEU A 96 17.14 -8.42 -2.93
CA LEU A 96 18.25 -7.78 -2.22
C LEU A 96 18.93 -8.73 -1.23
N ASN A 97 18.20 -9.70 -0.68
CA ASN A 97 18.75 -10.67 0.29
C ASN A 97 19.14 -12.02 -0.35
N SER A 98 18.91 -12.23 -1.64
CA SER A 98 19.20 -13.52 -2.31
C SER A 98 20.67 -13.79 -2.63
N ALA A 99 21.52 -12.77 -2.59
CA ALA A 99 22.90 -12.86 -3.06
C ALA A 99 23.82 -11.95 -2.23
N PRO A 100 24.53 -12.47 -1.20
CA PRO A 100 25.43 -11.67 -0.37
C PRO A 100 26.57 -11.00 -1.16
N ASP A 101 26.94 -11.57 -2.29
CA ASP A 101 27.91 -11.03 -3.26
C ASP A 101 27.33 -9.90 -4.13
N ALA A 102 26.01 -9.72 -4.15
CA ALA A 102 25.32 -8.61 -4.80
C ALA A 102 25.11 -7.39 -3.88
N ASN A 103 25.55 -7.46 -2.61
CA ASN A 103 25.50 -6.32 -1.70
C ASN A 103 26.39 -5.18 -2.20
N TRP A 104 25.84 -3.96 -2.20
CA TRP A 104 26.60 -2.78 -2.59
C TRP A 104 27.67 -2.47 -1.55
N LYS A 105 28.92 -2.32 -1.98
CA LYS A 105 30.03 -1.94 -1.09
C LYS A 105 30.36 -0.47 -1.30
N SER A 106 30.70 0.20 -0.22
CA SER A 106 31.21 1.57 -0.29
C SER A 106 32.44 1.61 -1.19
N GLY A 107 32.41 2.41 -2.26
CA GLY A 107 33.49 2.52 -3.24
C GLY A 107 33.32 1.68 -4.50
N ASP A 108 32.21 0.97 -4.68
CA ASP A 108 31.88 0.35 -5.96
C ASP A 108 31.66 1.44 -7.04
N GLU A 109 32.59 1.54 -7.99
CA GLU A 109 32.51 2.47 -9.13
C GLU A 109 31.75 1.88 -10.34
N CYS A 110 31.57 0.55 -10.35
CA CYS A 110 30.94 -0.21 -11.44
C CYS A 110 30.00 -1.28 -10.88
N ILE A 111 28.96 -1.60 -11.64
CA ILE A 111 27.98 -2.64 -11.31
C ILE A 111 28.55 -4.02 -11.70
N THR A 112 28.61 -4.95 -10.73
CA THR A 112 28.99 -6.34 -10.97
C THR A 112 27.85 -7.13 -11.62
N ALA A 113 28.15 -8.29 -12.24
CA ALA A 113 27.10 -9.13 -12.84
C ALA A 113 26.02 -9.58 -11.83
N PRO A 114 26.36 -9.96 -10.57
CA PRO A 114 25.35 -10.22 -9.53
C PRO A 114 24.50 -8.99 -9.20
N GLN A 115 25.10 -7.80 -9.03
CA GLN A 115 24.38 -6.56 -8.76
C GLN A 115 23.42 -6.19 -9.92
N LEU A 116 23.87 -6.35 -11.17
CA LEU A 116 23.03 -6.10 -12.34
C LEU A 116 21.80 -7.02 -12.37
N LYS A 117 21.96 -8.29 -12.00
CA LYS A 117 20.85 -9.25 -11.93
C LYS A 117 19.82 -8.86 -10.86
N VAL A 118 20.27 -8.37 -9.70
CA VAL A 118 19.38 -7.84 -8.67
C VAL A 118 18.63 -6.62 -9.19
N LEU A 119 19.32 -5.66 -9.79
CA LEU A 119 18.69 -4.46 -10.36
C LEU A 119 17.64 -4.81 -11.43
N GLN A 120 17.96 -5.73 -12.35
CA GLN A 120 17.01 -6.21 -13.35
C GLN A 120 15.74 -6.78 -12.70
N ARG A 121 15.88 -7.52 -11.59
CA ARG A 121 14.75 -8.05 -10.82
C ARG A 121 13.93 -6.96 -10.13
N LEU A 122 14.57 -5.94 -9.56
CA LEU A 122 13.86 -4.81 -8.94
C LEU A 122 13.05 -4.02 -9.97
N TYR A 123 13.65 -3.74 -11.14
CA TYR A 123 13.01 -2.98 -12.21
C TYR A 123 11.93 -3.77 -12.98
N SER A 124 11.98 -5.11 -12.99
CA SER A 124 10.92 -5.91 -13.63
C SER A 124 9.63 -5.96 -12.84
N GLY A 125 9.72 -5.83 -11.52
CA GLY A 125 8.62 -6.03 -10.58
C GLY A 125 8.23 -7.50 -10.42
N PRO A 126 7.30 -7.78 -9.48
CA PRO A 126 6.81 -9.13 -9.23
C PRO A 126 5.92 -9.63 -10.38
N VAL A 127 6.10 -10.91 -10.70
CA VAL A 127 5.28 -11.66 -11.67
C VAL A 127 4.76 -12.93 -11.01
N ASN A 128 3.59 -13.39 -11.42
CA ASN A 128 3.11 -14.72 -11.08
C ASN A 128 4.03 -15.75 -11.76
N SER A 129 4.57 -16.69 -10.98
CA SER A 129 5.58 -17.64 -11.44
C SER A 129 5.05 -18.65 -12.47
N ARG A 130 3.74 -18.93 -12.47
CA ARG A 130 3.07 -19.87 -13.37
C ARG A 130 2.61 -19.22 -14.67
N THR A 131 1.99 -18.03 -14.60
CA THR A 131 1.39 -17.36 -15.78
C THR A 131 2.32 -16.34 -16.43
N GLY A 132 3.32 -15.85 -15.70
CA GLY A 132 4.16 -14.72 -16.12
C GLY A 132 3.44 -13.37 -16.07
N GLU A 133 2.21 -13.31 -15.57
CA GLU A 133 1.46 -12.07 -15.43
C GLU A 133 2.12 -11.16 -14.39
N ARG A 134 2.17 -9.85 -14.69
CA ARG A 134 2.70 -8.86 -13.76
C ARG A 134 1.73 -8.64 -12.60
N ILE A 135 2.22 -8.82 -11.37
CA ILE A 135 1.47 -8.53 -10.14
C ILE A 135 1.52 -7.03 -9.85
N TYR A 136 2.70 -6.41 -9.95
CA TYR A 136 2.87 -4.98 -9.71
C TYR A 136 4.01 -4.41 -10.56
N ALA A 137 4.01 -3.10 -10.78
CA ALA A 137 5.12 -2.45 -11.45
C ALA A 137 6.43 -2.63 -10.66
N GLY A 138 7.55 -2.67 -11.38
CA GLY A 138 8.87 -2.64 -10.75
C GLY A 138 9.22 -1.27 -10.19
N LEU A 139 10.40 -1.19 -9.57
CA LEU A 139 10.95 0.06 -9.07
C LEU A 139 11.03 1.09 -10.22
N THR A 140 10.67 2.34 -9.96
CA THR A 140 10.77 3.40 -10.96
C THR A 140 12.21 3.91 -11.04
N PRO A 141 12.88 3.93 -12.20
CA PRO A 141 14.20 4.52 -12.34
C PRO A 141 14.23 5.97 -11.82
N GLY A 142 15.24 6.31 -11.01
CA GLY A 142 15.38 7.60 -10.35
C GLY A 142 14.83 7.65 -8.92
N SER A 143 14.20 6.57 -8.44
CA SER A 143 13.70 6.46 -7.06
C SER A 143 14.66 5.75 -6.10
N GLU A 144 15.87 5.40 -6.55
CA GLU A 144 16.80 4.55 -5.80
C GLU A 144 17.29 5.20 -4.49
N SER A 145 17.37 6.53 -4.46
CA SER A 145 17.78 7.33 -3.31
C SER A 145 16.61 7.95 -2.54
N MET A 146 15.37 7.61 -2.92
CA MET A 146 14.17 8.11 -2.25
C MET A 146 13.83 7.28 -1.00
N PRO A 147 13.02 7.82 -0.06
CA PRO A 147 12.39 7.03 0.98
C PRO A 147 11.66 5.80 0.39
N LEU A 148 11.72 4.67 1.08
CA LEU A 148 11.28 3.36 0.57
C LEU A 148 12.09 2.83 -0.63
N GLY A 149 13.24 3.42 -0.96
CA GLY A 149 14.16 2.90 -1.96
C GLY A 149 14.86 1.60 -1.54
N PRO A 150 15.65 0.96 -2.44
CA PRO A 150 16.24 -0.36 -2.23
C PRO A 150 17.01 -0.54 -0.94
N VAL A 151 17.71 0.49 -0.45
CA VAL A 151 18.47 0.42 0.82
C VAL A 151 17.55 0.07 1.99
N MET A 152 16.39 0.71 2.09
CA MET A 152 15.42 0.39 3.14
C MET A 152 14.75 -0.95 2.87
N GLN A 153 14.40 -1.24 1.61
CA GLN A 153 13.73 -2.50 1.27
C GLN A 153 14.58 -3.74 1.49
N GLY A 154 15.91 -3.59 1.52
CA GLY A 154 16.84 -4.68 1.76
C GLY A 154 17.17 -4.91 3.23
N ASP A 155 16.80 -4.01 4.15
CA ASP A 155 17.21 -4.08 5.55
C ASP A 155 16.45 -5.18 6.32
N PRO A 156 17.10 -6.29 6.71
CA PRO A 156 16.44 -7.41 7.39
C PRO A 156 16.04 -7.10 8.83
N ALA A 157 16.64 -6.10 9.46
CA ALA A 157 16.35 -5.75 10.86
C ALA A 157 15.07 -4.92 11.00
N ILE A 158 14.71 -4.16 9.95
CA ILE A 158 13.64 -3.16 10.04
C ILE A 158 12.50 -3.49 9.06
N TRP A 159 12.82 -3.86 7.83
CA TRP A 159 11.83 -3.93 6.76
C TRP A 159 10.69 -4.92 7.01
N PRO A 160 10.96 -6.17 7.45
CA PRO A 160 9.89 -7.15 7.68
C PRO A 160 8.87 -6.70 8.73
N ALA A 161 9.34 -6.09 9.83
CA ALA A 161 8.47 -5.61 10.90
C ALA A 161 7.58 -4.44 10.47
N GLN A 162 8.01 -3.65 9.47
CA GLN A 162 7.30 -2.48 8.98
C GLN A 162 6.36 -2.78 7.82
N GLN A 163 6.71 -3.69 6.91
CA GLN A 163 6.00 -3.84 5.63
C GLN A 163 5.28 -5.18 5.45
N PHE A 164 5.59 -6.21 6.26
CA PHE A 164 5.06 -7.57 6.04
C PHE A 164 3.88 -7.96 6.94
N TYR A 165 3.29 -7.02 7.66
CA TYR A 165 2.13 -7.27 8.52
C TYR A 165 0.93 -7.87 7.74
N LEU A 166 0.69 -7.49 6.48
CA LEU A 166 -0.37 -8.10 5.65
C LEU A 166 -0.17 -9.61 5.45
N PHE A 167 1.06 -10.03 5.22
CA PHE A 167 1.37 -11.46 5.07
C PHE A 167 1.14 -12.19 6.39
N LYS A 168 1.51 -11.58 7.52
CA LYS A 168 1.21 -12.14 8.84
C LYS A 168 -0.30 -12.26 9.10
N TRP A 169 -1.09 -11.31 8.62
CA TRP A 169 -2.55 -11.36 8.74
C TRP A 169 -3.14 -12.52 7.93
N ALA A 170 -2.72 -12.69 6.68
CA ALA A 170 -3.27 -13.69 5.77
C ALA A 170 -2.71 -15.11 5.98
N LEU A 171 -1.43 -15.21 6.33
CA LEU A 171 -0.67 -16.46 6.35
C LEU A 171 -0.30 -16.92 7.78
N GLY A 172 -0.45 -16.06 8.78
CA GLY A 172 -0.16 -16.34 10.18
C GLY A 172 1.13 -15.70 10.69
N GLN A 173 1.31 -15.67 12.02
CA GLN A 173 2.44 -14.99 12.66
C GLN A 173 3.81 -15.63 12.35
N ASP A 174 3.82 -16.93 12.02
CA ASP A 174 5.02 -17.68 11.66
C ASP A 174 5.41 -17.49 10.18
N PHE A 175 4.85 -16.49 9.50
CA PHE A 175 5.18 -16.15 8.12
C PHE A 175 6.68 -15.86 7.96
N VAL A 176 7.31 -16.55 6.99
CA VAL A 176 8.71 -16.39 6.60
C VAL A 176 8.78 -15.84 5.17
N PRO A 177 9.30 -14.61 4.97
CA PRO A 177 9.38 -13.95 3.66
C PRO A 177 10.01 -14.79 2.55
N GLU A 178 11.06 -15.55 2.90
CA GLU A 178 11.86 -16.34 1.97
C GLU A 178 11.10 -17.55 1.38
N HIS A 179 10.00 -17.96 2.03
CA HIS A 179 9.19 -19.11 1.61
C HIS A 179 7.92 -18.71 0.85
N PHE A 180 7.69 -17.41 0.63
CA PHE A 180 6.47 -16.94 -0.03
C PHE A 180 6.39 -17.39 -1.48
N ASP A 181 5.30 -18.06 -1.84
CA ASP A 181 4.98 -18.45 -3.20
C ASP A 181 4.08 -17.41 -3.88
N PHE A 182 4.62 -16.71 -4.88
CA PHE A 182 3.90 -15.69 -5.64
C PHE A 182 2.74 -16.23 -6.50
N ASP A 183 2.63 -17.55 -6.71
CA ASP A 183 1.47 -18.17 -7.36
C ASP A 183 0.38 -18.56 -6.36
N HIS A 184 0.74 -19.20 -5.24
CA HIS A 184 -0.24 -19.80 -4.32
C HIS A 184 -0.57 -18.97 -3.08
N ASP A 185 0.42 -18.28 -2.50
CA ASP A 185 0.21 -17.54 -1.25
C ASP A 185 -0.46 -16.19 -1.50
N LEU A 186 -0.28 -15.61 -2.69
CA LEU A 186 -0.89 -14.32 -3.03
C LEU A 186 -2.42 -14.40 -2.98
N ASP A 187 -3.04 -15.49 -3.44
CA ASP A 187 -4.48 -15.70 -3.40
C ASP A 187 -5.04 -15.54 -1.97
N ARG A 188 -4.31 -16.03 -0.96
CA ARG A 188 -4.70 -15.89 0.45
C ARG A 188 -4.55 -14.46 0.95
N VAL A 189 -3.53 -13.73 0.49
CA VAL A 189 -3.33 -12.31 0.84
C VAL A 189 -4.41 -11.43 0.21
N GLU A 190 -4.89 -11.79 -0.98
CA GLU A 190 -5.97 -11.06 -1.65
C GLU A 190 -7.32 -11.15 -0.93
N LEU A 191 -7.55 -12.19 -0.11
CA LEU A 191 -8.76 -12.31 0.72
C LEU A 191 -8.91 -11.21 1.78
N LEU A 192 -7.88 -10.41 2.03
CA LEU A 192 -7.95 -9.25 2.93
C LEU A 192 -8.84 -8.12 2.38
N ASP A 193 -9.19 -8.12 1.08
CA ASP A 193 -10.01 -7.09 0.41
C ASP A 193 -9.49 -5.64 0.62
N LEU A 194 -8.17 -5.47 0.61
CA LEU A 194 -7.51 -4.16 0.80
C LEU A 194 -7.17 -3.47 -0.52
N ARG A 195 -7.81 -3.86 -1.62
CA ARG A 195 -7.60 -3.27 -2.95
C ARG A 195 -8.68 -2.21 -3.23
N ALA A 196 -8.38 -0.96 -2.91
CA ALA A 196 -9.24 0.18 -3.25
C ALA A 196 -8.95 0.67 -4.68
N SER A 197 -9.23 -0.15 -5.71
CA SER A 197 -9.38 0.23 -7.15
C SER A 197 -9.37 -0.94 -8.14
N SER A 198 -9.33 -2.21 -7.70
CA SER A 198 -9.30 -3.34 -8.65
C SER A 198 -10.56 -3.42 -9.52
N THR A 199 -11.64 -2.78 -9.08
CA THR A 199 -12.82 -2.45 -9.88
C THR A 199 -12.68 -1.01 -10.38
N PRO A 200 -12.94 -0.70 -11.67
CA PRO A 200 -12.97 0.69 -12.12
C PRO A 200 -13.85 1.50 -11.17
N MET A 201 -13.40 2.69 -10.75
CA MET A 201 -14.26 3.61 -10.00
C MET A 201 -15.55 3.75 -10.81
N GLN A 202 -16.64 3.14 -10.34
CA GLN A 202 -17.94 3.37 -10.92
C GLN A 202 -18.18 4.88 -10.87
N ALA A 203 -18.86 5.39 -11.90
CA ALA A 203 -19.03 6.81 -12.23
C ALA A 203 -19.73 7.68 -11.16
N THR A 204 -19.56 7.39 -9.88
CA THR A 204 -20.19 8.04 -8.74
C THR A 204 -19.42 9.28 -8.28
N PHE A 205 -18.09 9.31 -8.46
CA PHE A 205 -17.28 10.53 -8.38
C PHE A 205 -17.22 11.20 -9.77
N GLN A 206 -18.39 11.53 -10.34
CA GLN A 206 -18.40 12.47 -11.45
C GLN A 206 -17.91 13.81 -10.92
N THR A 207 -16.93 14.38 -11.62
CA THR A 207 -16.49 15.77 -11.43
C THR A 207 -17.70 16.66 -11.24
N LEU A 208 -17.78 17.37 -10.10
CA LEU A 208 -18.76 18.43 -9.94
C LEU A 208 -18.64 19.37 -11.17
N PRO A 209 -19.75 19.75 -11.83
CA PRO A 209 -19.68 20.63 -12.99
C PRO A 209 -18.99 21.94 -12.59
N GLY A 210 -17.83 22.23 -13.18
CA GLY A 210 -17.13 23.52 -13.00
C GLY A 210 -15.69 23.48 -12.47
N MET A 211 -15.11 22.31 -12.17
CA MET A 211 -13.66 22.20 -11.89
C MET A 211 -12.93 21.57 -13.08
N GLU A 212 -12.67 22.38 -14.12
CA GLU A 212 -11.64 22.03 -15.10
C GLU A 212 -10.28 22.03 -14.39
N ALA A 213 -9.64 20.87 -14.34
CA ALA A 213 -8.25 20.76 -13.96
C ALA A 213 -7.41 21.40 -15.06
N SER A 214 -6.95 22.63 -14.84
CA SER A 214 -5.89 23.22 -15.64
C SER A 214 -4.58 22.51 -15.28
N PHE A 215 -4.07 21.69 -16.20
CA PHE A 215 -2.66 21.29 -16.25
C PHE A 215 -2.00 22.02 -17.43
#